data_AF-A0A934AHA7-F1
#
_entry.id   AF-A0A934AHA7-F1
#
_cell.length_a   1.000
_cell.length_b   1.000
_cell.length_c   1.000
_cell.angle_alpha   90.00
_cell.angle_beta   90.00
_cell.angle_gamma   90.00
#
_symmetry.space_group_name_H-M   'P 1'
#
loop_
_entity.id
_entity.type
_entity.pdbx_description
1 polymer ?
#
loop_
_entity_poly.entity_id
_entity_poly.type
_entity_poly.pdbx_seq_one_letter_code
_entity_poly.pdbx_strand_id
1 'polypeptide(L)'
;MMKMRGPLKPVFLAAVLGMCGASAQAESQRRFVSGQIWKNGSHSFSINEYSLGISLWVNASGSNLYFSGRPFSGSVWGSGTYMTISGSGVQATVSKWGSNYSVRGTFHPAAGGQAVRVDFTMHALGREDDPVRPPSYSVYDGASGANLNLNPSGADGYSISGWVDTEKFGAHGTSLVALVASASLEARPEPKAAQEPAKLPGARLAPLPSPL
;
A
#
# COMPACT_ATOMS: atom_id res chain seq x y z
N MET A 1 -31.50 4.68 81.59
CA MET A 1 -30.41 5.34 80.82
C MET A 1 -30.42 4.76 79.42
N MET A 2 -30.95 5.51 78.44
CA MET A 2 -31.30 5.02 77.10
C MET A 2 -30.27 5.57 76.09
N LYS A 3 -29.48 4.69 75.47
CA LYS A 3 -28.46 5.05 74.46
C LYS A 3 -29.16 5.35 73.12
N MET A 4 -29.11 6.60 72.66
CA MET A 4 -29.50 6.96 71.29
C MET A 4 -28.44 6.50 70.28
N ARG A 5 -28.90 5.85 69.21
CA ARG A 5 -28.12 5.42 68.04
C ARG A 5 -27.86 6.63 67.14
N GLY A 6 -26.61 6.83 66.72
CA GLY A 6 -26.23 7.88 65.77
C GLY A 6 -26.70 7.60 64.34
N PRO A 7 -26.79 8.63 63.48
CA PRO A 7 -27.28 8.47 62.11
C PRO A 7 -26.26 7.78 61.20
N LEU A 8 -26.76 6.85 60.39
CA LEU A 8 -26.07 6.18 59.29
C LEU A 8 -25.64 7.20 58.23
N LYS A 9 -24.37 7.13 57.83
CA LYS A 9 -23.81 7.91 56.73
C LYS A 9 -24.40 7.43 55.39
N PRO A 10 -24.76 8.32 54.46
CA PRO A 10 -25.21 7.93 53.13
C PRO A 10 -24.07 7.32 52.32
N VAL A 11 -24.33 6.13 51.80
CA VAL A 11 -23.53 5.42 50.80
C VAL A 11 -23.53 6.27 49.52
N PHE A 12 -22.39 6.88 49.20
CA PHE A 12 -22.18 7.47 47.87
C PHE A 12 -21.78 6.36 46.90
N LEU A 13 -22.76 5.92 46.14
CA LEU A 13 -22.62 5.11 44.93
C LEU A 13 -21.99 6.00 43.86
N ALA A 14 -20.65 6.04 43.79
CA ALA A 14 -19.94 6.70 42.71
C ALA A 14 -20.00 5.84 41.45
N ALA A 15 -20.63 6.40 40.43
CA ALA A 15 -20.98 5.80 39.17
C ALA A 15 -19.81 5.11 38.44
N VAL A 16 -20.08 3.87 38.01
CA VAL A 16 -19.43 3.22 36.86
C VAL A 16 -19.92 3.94 35.60
N LEU A 17 -19.28 5.07 35.26
CA LEU A 17 -19.52 5.81 34.00
C LEU A 17 -18.20 6.32 33.43
N GLY A 18 -17.20 5.42 33.31
CA GLY A 18 -15.86 5.76 32.82
C GLY A 18 -15.35 4.96 31.63
N MET A 19 -16.17 4.12 30.98
CA MET A 19 -15.69 3.18 29.94
C MET A 19 -16.29 3.34 28.54
N CYS A 20 -16.95 4.47 28.22
CA CYS A 20 -17.42 4.76 26.86
C CYS A 20 -16.65 5.90 26.15
N GLY A 21 -15.55 6.39 26.72
CA GLY A 21 -14.80 7.52 26.15
C GLY A 21 -13.76 7.18 25.06
N ALA A 22 -13.40 5.91 24.89
CA ALA A 22 -12.30 5.54 23.98
C ALA A 22 -12.71 5.41 22.50
N SER A 23 -14.00 5.35 22.18
CA SER A 23 -14.47 5.15 20.80
C SER A 23 -14.82 6.43 20.05
N ALA A 24 -15.20 7.52 20.74
CA ALA A 24 -15.64 8.74 20.07
C ALA A 24 -14.47 9.57 19.48
N GLN A 25 -13.27 9.49 20.07
CA GLN A 25 -12.10 10.22 19.58
C GLN A 25 -11.41 9.51 18.39
N ALA A 26 -11.52 8.17 18.32
CA ALA A 26 -11.00 7.37 17.21
C ALA A 26 -11.76 7.58 15.88
N GLU A 27 -13.01 8.04 15.94
CA GLU A 27 -13.84 8.28 14.75
C GLU A 27 -13.50 9.64 14.08
N SER A 28 -13.00 10.62 14.85
CA SER A 28 -12.67 11.98 14.38
C SER A 28 -11.48 12.05 13.41
N GLN A 29 -10.55 11.09 13.48
CA GLN A 29 -9.33 11.09 12.66
C GLN A 29 -9.41 10.17 11.45
N ARG A 30 -10.53 9.48 11.23
CA ARG A 30 -10.72 8.61 10.07
C ARG A 30 -11.08 9.41 8.84
N ARG A 31 -10.34 9.18 7.74
CA ARG A 31 -10.64 9.77 6.43
C ARG A 31 -10.75 8.70 5.37
N PHE A 32 -11.69 8.93 4.46
CA PHE A 32 -11.73 8.18 3.22
C PHE A 32 -10.65 8.73 2.28
N VAL A 33 -9.84 7.83 1.73
CA VAL A 33 -8.79 8.16 0.79
C VAL A 33 -9.09 7.51 -0.55
N SER A 34 -8.72 8.22 -1.61
CA SER A 34 -8.87 7.73 -2.97
C SER A 34 -7.72 8.24 -3.82
N GLY A 35 -7.06 7.33 -4.51
CA GLY A 35 -5.87 7.65 -5.27
C GLY A 35 -5.63 6.69 -6.41
N GLN A 36 -4.54 6.93 -7.12
CA GLN A 36 -4.14 6.15 -8.28
C GLN A 36 -2.63 5.94 -8.29
N ILE A 37 -2.24 4.75 -8.74
CA ILE A 37 -0.88 4.39 -9.15
C ILE A 37 -0.97 4.13 -10.64
N TRP A 38 -0.18 4.85 -11.42
CA TRP A 38 -0.22 4.75 -12.88
C TRP A 38 1.18 4.62 -13.45
N LYS A 39 1.42 3.59 -14.28
CA LYS A 39 2.70 3.40 -14.97
C LYS A 39 2.79 4.36 -16.18
N ASN A 40 3.76 5.27 -16.16
CA ASN A 40 4.02 6.28 -17.20
C ASN A 40 5.08 5.84 -18.21
N GLY A 41 4.98 4.62 -18.73
CA GLY A 41 5.96 4.02 -19.64
C GLY A 41 6.51 2.70 -19.10
N SER A 42 7.69 2.27 -19.53
CA SER A 42 8.21 0.95 -19.16
C SER A 42 8.67 0.85 -17.71
N HIS A 43 9.13 1.97 -17.11
CA HIS A 43 9.88 1.96 -15.84
C HIS A 43 9.55 3.18 -14.96
N SER A 44 8.38 3.80 -15.11
CA SER A 44 8.03 5.02 -14.37
C SER A 44 6.61 4.93 -13.83
N PHE A 45 6.36 5.50 -12.66
CA PHE A 45 5.03 5.51 -12.03
C PHE A 45 4.71 6.90 -11.47
N SER A 46 3.44 7.29 -11.55
CA SER A 46 2.87 8.36 -10.76
C SER A 46 1.95 7.80 -9.70
N ILE A 47 2.11 8.29 -8.48
CA ILE A 47 1.24 7.98 -7.34
C ILE A 47 0.58 9.29 -6.92
N ASN A 48 -0.75 9.35 -6.98
CA ASN A 48 -1.51 10.52 -6.56
C ASN A 48 -2.66 10.12 -5.63
N GLU A 49 -2.73 10.73 -4.45
CA GLU A 49 -3.84 10.59 -3.52
C GLU A 49 -4.18 11.99 -2.99
N TYR A 50 -5.43 12.42 -3.22
CA TYR A 50 -5.81 13.83 -3.07
C TYR A 50 -6.21 14.20 -1.64
N SER A 51 -6.79 13.27 -0.86
CA SER A 51 -7.31 13.56 0.48
C SER A 51 -6.21 13.84 1.51
N LEU A 52 -5.00 13.30 1.28
CA LEU A 52 -3.82 13.43 2.13
C LEU A 52 -2.71 14.24 1.46
N GLY A 53 -2.89 14.68 0.20
CA GLY A 53 -1.93 15.47 -0.54
C GLY A 53 -0.66 14.70 -0.94
N ILE A 54 -0.80 13.40 -1.24
CA ILE A 54 0.29 12.55 -1.71
C ILE A 54 0.47 12.78 -3.20
N SER A 55 1.71 13.05 -3.60
CA SER A 55 2.11 13.07 -5.00
C SER A 55 3.55 12.62 -5.07
N LEU A 56 3.75 11.40 -5.59
CA LEU A 56 5.06 10.80 -5.77
C LEU A 56 5.28 10.45 -7.24
N TRP A 57 6.48 10.75 -7.70
CA TRP A 57 7.01 10.26 -8.96
C TRP A 57 8.02 9.15 -8.66
N VAL A 58 7.88 7.99 -9.31
CA VAL A 58 8.75 6.83 -9.14
C VAL A 58 9.38 6.47 -10.48
N ASN A 59 10.68 6.18 -10.49
CA ASN A 59 11.40 5.65 -11.65
C ASN A 59 12.18 4.41 -11.25
N ALA A 60 12.01 3.33 -12.00
CA ALA A 60 12.84 2.13 -11.91
C ALA A 60 14.13 2.33 -12.69
N SER A 61 15.24 1.92 -12.10
CA SER A 61 16.55 1.91 -12.75
C SER A 61 17.35 0.72 -12.22
N GLY A 62 17.60 -0.26 -13.09
CA GLY A 62 18.13 -1.55 -12.69
C GLY A 62 17.15 -2.27 -11.76
N SER A 63 17.65 -2.77 -10.63
CA SER A 63 16.84 -3.48 -9.62
C SER A 63 16.24 -2.56 -8.55
N ASN A 64 16.34 -1.23 -8.71
CA ASN A 64 15.94 -0.27 -7.69
C ASN A 64 14.82 0.64 -8.21
N LEU A 65 14.00 1.14 -7.28
CA LEU A 65 13.08 2.23 -7.54
C LEU A 65 13.57 3.50 -6.85
N TYR A 66 13.51 4.62 -7.56
CA TYR A 66 13.80 5.95 -7.02
C TYR A 66 12.50 6.74 -7.02
N PHE A 67 12.14 7.31 -5.88
CA PHE A 67 10.91 8.08 -5.76
C PHE A 67 11.16 9.48 -5.20
N SER A 68 10.36 10.44 -5.66
CA SER A 68 10.46 11.83 -5.22
C SER A 68 9.09 12.48 -5.13
N GLY A 69 8.95 13.47 -4.26
CA GLY A 69 7.70 14.19 -4.03
C GLY A 69 7.27 14.19 -2.56
N ARG A 70 5.96 14.24 -2.35
CA ARG A 70 5.33 14.32 -1.03
C ARG A 70 4.69 12.99 -0.65
N PRO A 71 4.85 12.53 0.62
CA PRO A 71 5.39 13.28 1.76
C PRO A 71 6.92 13.17 1.92
N PHE A 72 7.58 12.26 1.23
CA PHE A 72 9.02 12.03 1.34
C PHE A 72 9.61 11.53 0.00
N SER A 73 10.92 11.64 -0.15
CA SER A 73 11.67 11.21 -1.32
C SER A 73 12.76 10.21 -0.92
N GLY A 74 13.19 9.35 -1.83
CA GLY A 74 14.11 8.26 -1.50
C GLY A 74 14.17 7.17 -2.55
N SER A 75 14.41 5.96 -2.08
CA SER A 75 14.66 4.79 -2.92
C SER A 75 14.18 3.50 -2.27
N VAL A 76 13.77 2.55 -3.10
CA VAL A 76 13.48 1.17 -2.73
C VAL A 76 14.60 0.29 -3.29
N TRP A 77 15.24 -0.47 -2.41
CA TRP A 77 16.33 -1.37 -2.70
C TRP A 77 15.93 -2.80 -2.39
N GLY A 78 16.51 -3.75 -3.10
CA GLY A 78 16.29 -5.18 -2.89
C GLY A 78 15.35 -5.78 -3.91
N SER A 79 15.24 -7.11 -3.88
CA SER A 79 14.47 -7.87 -4.86
C SER A 79 13.91 -9.14 -4.23
N GLY A 80 12.74 -9.58 -4.72
CA GLY A 80 12.13 -10.83 -4.30
C GLY A 80 11.52 -10.74 -2.90
N THR A 81 12.13 -11.41 -1.93
CA THR A 81 11.55 -11.63 -0.60
C THR A 81 11.74 -10.46 0.35
N TYR A 82 12.74 -9.61 0.12
CA TYR A 82 13.07 -8.50 1.02
C TYR A 82 13.37 -7.22 0.25
N MET A 83 12.76 -6.12 0.68
CA MET A 83 13.04 -4.78 0.17
C MET A 83 13.26 -3.81 1.33
N THR A 84 14.06 -2.78 1.09
CA THR A 84 14.30 -1.67 2.02
C THR A 84 13.90 -0.38 1.34
N ILE A 85 13.12 0.45 2.03
CA ILE A 85 12.73 1.78 1.58
C ILE A 85 13.50 2.77 2.46
N SER A 86 14.29 3.64 1.85
CA SER A 86 15.08 4.64 2.58
C SER A 86 15.07 5.98 1.87
N GLY A 87 15.05 7.06 2.64
CA GLY A 87 14.91 8.39 2.08
C GLY A 87 14.91 9.52 3.11
N SER A 88 14.57 10.72 2.65
CA SER A 88 14.47 11.91 3.48
C SER A 88 13.31 11.76 4.49
N GLY A 89 13.64 11.32 5.70
CA GLY A 89 12.65 11.14 6.76
C GLY A 89 11.82 9.85 6.65
N VAL A 90 12.28 8.85 5.90
CA VAL A 90 11.66 7.52 5.86
C VAL A 90 12.71 6.42 5.96
N GLN A 91 12.41 5.40 6.75
CA GLN A 91 13.10 4.12 6.74
C GLN A 91 12.06 3.01 6.92
N ALA A 92 11.94 2.10 5.95
CA ALA A 92 11.05 0.96 6.06
C ALA A 92 11.69 -0.33 5.56
N THR A 93 11.25 -1.44 6.13
CA THR A 93 11.55 -2.79 5.65
C THR A 93 10.28 -3.45 5.16
N VAL A 94 10.42 -4.17 4.05
CA VAL A 94 9.34 -4.96 3.46
C VAL A 94 9.83 -6.40 3.38
N SER A 95 9.07 -7.30 3.99
CA SER A 95 9.29 -8.75 3.88
C SER A 95 8.10 -9.37 3.17
N LYS A 96 8.36 -10.23 2.20
CA LYS A 96 7.36 -10.95 1.43
C LYS A 96 7.33 -12.43 1.84
N TRP A 97 6.14 -13.00 2.01
CA TRP A 97 5.96 -14.45 2.18
C TRP A 97 4.76 -14.91 1.35
N GLY A 98 5.01 -15.83 0.42
CA GLY A 98 4.03 -16.17 -0.60
C GLY A 98 3.62 -14.89 -1.36
N SER A 99 2.32 -14.60 -1.36
CA SER A 99 1.74 -13.41 -1.99
C SER A 99 1.39 -12.29 -1.00
N ASN A 100 2.02 -12.26 0.18
CA ASN A 100 1.76 -11.26 1.20
C ASN A 100 3.03 -10.46 1.53
N TYR A 101 2.85 -9.23 1.98
CA TYR A 101 3.92 -8.32 2.38
C TYR A 101 3.69 -7.84 3.80
N SER A 102 4.73 -7.82 4.63
CA SER A 102 4.77 -7.13 5.93
C SER A 102 5.66 -5.94 5.73
N VAL A 103 5.12 -4.77 6.02
CA VAL A 103 5.81 -3.51 5.91
C VAL A 103 5.93 -2.93 7.29
N ARG A 104 7.14 -2.48 7.64
CA ARG A 104 7.41 -1.76 8.87
C ARG A 104 8.19 -0.51 8.55
N GLY A 105 7.58 0.64 8.74
CA GLY A 105 8.13 1.95 8.40
C GLY A 105 8.23 2.87 9.61
N THR A 106 9.32 3.63 9.65
CA THR A 106 9.55 4.73 10.60
C THR A 106 9.74 6.01 9.80
N PHE A 107 9.04 7.06 10.21
CA PHE A 107 9.07 8.36 9.58
C PHE A 107 9.58 9.40 10.55
N HIS A 108 10.57 10.19 10.11
CA HIS A 108 11.19 11.23 10.90
C HIS A 108 10.76 12.59 10.35
N PRO A 109 9.95 13.37 11.09
CA PRO A 109 9.61 14.72 10.67
C PRO A 109 10.85 15.61 10.65
N ALA A 110 10.98 16.44 9.62
CA ALA A 110 12.14 17.31 9.40
C ALA A 110 12.41 18.31 10.55
N ALA A 111 11.40 18.65 11.35
CA ALA A 111 11.47 19.64 12.41
C ALA A 111 11.80 19.07 13.81
N GLY A 112 12.38 17.86 13.91
CA GLY A 112 12.72 17.25 15.19
C GLY A 112 11.51 16.76 16.01
N GLY A 113 10.36 16.56 15.35
CA GLY A 113 9.18 15.96 15.96
C GLY A 113 9.35 14.47 16.26
N GLN A 114 8.37 13.90 16.97
CA GLN A 114 8.34 12.46 17.27
C GLN A 114 8.28 11.63 15.99
N ALA A 115 9.04 10.54 15.96
CA ALA A 115 9.01 9.61 14.86
C ALA A 115 7.64 8.90 14.82
N VAL A 116 7.07 8.79 13.62
CA VAL A 116 5.81 8.05 13.41
C VAL A 116 6.18 6.66 12.91
N ARG A 117 5.60 5.64 13.53
CA ARG A 117 5.78 4.24 13.11
C ARG A 117 4.50 3.74 12.45
N VAL A 118 4.64 3.14 11.28
CA VAL A 118 3.55 2.53 10.53
C VAL A 118 3.93 1.10 10.19
N ASP A 119 3.16 0.15 10.74
CA ASP A 119 3.33 -1.28 10.45
C ASP A 119 2.03 -1.80 9.82
N PHE A 120 2.13 -2.53 8.71
CA PHE A 120 0.96 -3.13 8.06
C PHE A 120 1.28 -4.39 7.28
N THR A 121 0.23 -5.12 6.90
CA THR A 121 0.29 -6.24 6.00
C THR A 121 -0.50 -5.94 4.73
N MET A 122 0.05 -6.28 3.56
CA MET A 122 -0.65 -6.28 2.28
C MET A 122 -0.85 -7.73 1.85
N HIS A 123 -2.10 -8.09 1.52
CA HIS A 123 -2.47 -9.41 1.06
C HIS A 123 -2.82 -9.35 -0.42
N ALA A 124 -2.08 -10.06 -1.27
CA ALA A 124 -2.46 -10.18 -2.67
C ALA A 124 -3.65 -11.14 -2.81
N LEU A 125 -4.64 -10.69 -3.57
CA LEU A 125 -5.77 -11.48 -4.03
C LEU A 125 -5.55 -11.72 -5.53
N GLY A 126 -4.93 -12.86 -5.83
CA GLY A 126 -4.57 -13.27 -7.18
C GLY A 126 -3.09 -13.64 -7.31
N ARG A 127 -2.68 -13.94 -8.55
CA ARG A 127 -1.31 -14.29 -8.89
C ARG A 127 -0.52 -13.02 -9.18
N GLU A 128 0.59 -12.84 -8.46
CA GLU A 128 1.49 -11.70 -8.70
C GLU A 128 2.38 -11.91 -9.92
N ASP A 129 2.56 -13.16 -10.37
CA ASP A 129 3.36 -13.52 -11.53
C ASP A 129 2.55 -13.55 -12.84
N ASP A 130 1.27 -13.17 -12.81
CA ASP A 130 0.44 -13.10 -14.01
C ASP A 130 0.86 -11.87 -14.84
N PRO A 131 1.36 -12.07 -16.07
CA PRO A 131 1.81 -10.96 -16.92
C PRO A 131 0.64 -10.14 -17.47
N VAL A 132 -0.57 -10.70 -17.51
CA VAL A 132 -1.75 -10.08 -18.10
C VAL A 132 -2.58 -9.33 -17.05
N ARG A 133 -2.73 -9.90 -15.85
CA ARG A 133 -3.64 -9.38 -14.81
C ARG A 133 -2.90 -9.12 -13.50
N PRO A 134 -2.73 -7.86 -13.08
CA PRO A 134 -2.17 -7.60 -11.77
C PRO A 134 -3.12 -8.12 -10.67
N PRO A 135 -2.59 -8.58 -9.53
CA PRO A 135 -3.40 -8.98 -8.39
C PRO A 135 -4.06 -7.73 -7.78
N SER A 136 -5.19 -7.90 -7.10
CA SER A 136 -5.67 -6.85 -6.18
C SER A 136 -4.97 -7.00 -4.83
N TYR A 137 -4.91 -5.93 -4.04
CA TYR A 137 -4.38 -5.99 -2.67
C TYR A 137 -5.40 -5.51 -1.66
N SER A 138 -5.50 -6.21 -0.53
CA SER A 138 -6.09 -5.67 0.68
C SER A 138 -5.00 -5.32 1.69
N VAL A 139 -5.13 -4.17 2.35
CA VAL A 139 -4.15 -3.68 3.32
C VAL A 139 -4.80 -3.62 4.69
N TYR A 140 -4.12 -4.21 5.67
CA TYR A 140 -4.57 -4.25 7.05
C TYR A 140 -3.40 -4.00 8.01
N ASP A 141 -3.59 -3.09 8.97
CA ASP A 141 -2.56 -2.70 9.93
C ASP A 141 -2.68 -3.39 11.30
N GLY A 142 -3.61 -4.35 11.45
CA GLY A 142 -3.78 -5.09 12.72
C GLY A 142 -4.54 -4.33 13.81
N ALA A 143 -4.55 -3.00 13.76
CA ALA A 143 -4.98 -2.12 14.84
C ALA A 143 -6.10 -1.13 14.44
N SER A 144 -6.76 -1.38 13.29
CA SER A 144 -7.85 -0.56 12.74
C SER A 144 -7.46 0.83 12.23
N GLY A 145 -6.16 1.10 12.03
CA GLY A 145 -5.67 2.37 11.50
C GLY A 145 -5.65 2.42 9.97
N ALA A 146 -5.79 1.29 9.27
CA ALA A 146 -6.05 1.28 7.83
C ALA A 146 -6.85 0.07 7.35
N ASN A 147 -7.78 0.34 6.43
CA ASN A 147 -8.42 -0.66 5.58
C ASN A 147 -8.47 -0.10 4.16
N LEU A 148 -7.49 -0.50 3.34
CA LEU A 148 -7.34 -0.04 1.96
C LEU A 148 -7.45 -1.21 1.00
N ASN A 149 -8.03 -0.94 -0.16
CA ASN A 149 -8.05 -1.83 -1.31
C ASN A 149 -7.33 -1.19 -2.48
N LEU A 150 -6.49 -1.98 -3.13
CA LEU A 150 -5.85 -1.63 -4.39
C LEU A 150 -6.45 -2.52 -5.47
N ASN A 151 -7.26 -1.91 -6.33
CA ASN A 151 -7.92 -2.60 -7.42
C ASN A 151 -7.19 -2.31 -8.73
N PRO A 152 -6.80 -3.35 -9.50
CA PRO A 152 -6.23 -3.19 -10.84
C PRO A 152 -6.99 -2.16 -11.68
N SER A 153 -6.26 -1.17 -12.19
CA SER A 153 -6.76 -0.21 -13.16
C SER A 153 -6.16 -0.53 -14.54
N GLY A 154 -6.47 -1.72 -15.05
CA GLY A 154 -5.81 -2.31 -16.21
C GLY A 154 -4.53 -3.08 -15.83
N ALA A 155 -3.64 -3.29 -16.80
CA ALA A 155 -2.37 -4.00 -16.59
C ALA A 155 -1.30 -3.12 -15.92
N ASP A 156 -1.49 -1.80 -15.96
CA ASP A 156 -0.43 -0.79 -15.76
C ASP A 156 -0.66 0.08 -14.51
N GLY A 157 -1.53 -0.33 -13.59
CA GLY A 157 -1.80 0.50 -12.43
C GLY A 157 -2.84 -0.02 -11.46
N TYR A 158 -3.07 0.79 -10.43
CA TYR A 158 -4.02 0.54 -9.35
C TYR A 158 -4.85 1.78 -9.04
N SER A 159 -6.12 1.55 -8.74
CA SER A 159 -6.93 2.49 -7.95
C SER A 159 -6.78 2.14 -6.47
N ILE A 160 -6.55 3.16 -5.63
CA ILE A 160 -6.47 3.04 -4.18
C ILE A 160 -7.78 3.58 -3.61
N SER A 161 -8.40 2.84 -2.69
CA SER A 161 -9.58 3.32 -1.97
C SER A 161 -9.70 2.71 -0.58
N GLY A 162 -10.24 3.45 0.37
CA GLY A 162 -10.56 2.91 1.70
C GLY A 162 -10.49 3.95 2.81
N TRP A 163 -10.43 3.47 4.04
CA TRP A 163 -10.41 4.32 5.23
C TRP A 163 -9.10 4.21 5.97
N VAL A 164 -8.57 5.35 6.42
CA VAL A 164 -7.36 5.42 7.23
C VAL A 164 -7.55 6.32 8.44
N ASP A 165 -6.95 5.95 9.56
CA ASP A 165 -6.64 6.85 10.66
C ASP A 165 -5.49 7.76 10.21
N THR A 166 -5.76 9.05 10.12
CA THR A 166 -4.79 10.02 9.57
C THR A 166 -3.61 10.30 10.48
N GLU A 167 -3.72 10.05 11.78
CA GLU A 167 -2.64 10.25 12.74
C GLU A 167 -1.68 9.05 12.74
N LYS A 168 -2.25 7.83 12.76
CA LYS A 168 -1.46 6.60 12.84
C LYS A 168 -0.92 6.12 11.50
N PHE A 169 -1.71 6.29 10.43
CA PHE A 169 -1.38 5.74 9.11
C PHE A 169 -1.17 6.87 8.09
N GLY A 170 -2.19 7.71 7.90
CA GLY A 170 -2.12 8.95 7.13
C GLY A 170 -1.38 8.87 5.80
N ALA A 171 -0.73 9.99 5.42
CA ALA A 171 0.00 10.10 4.15
C ALA A 171 1.20 9.15 4.10
N HIS A 172 1.84 8.91 5.23
CA HIS A 172 3.03 8.08 5.34
C HIS A 172 2.75 6.61 5.00
N GLY A 173 1.74 6.01 5.65
CA GLY A 173 1.32 4.64 5.41
C GLY A 173 0.79 4.44 4.00
N THR A 174 -0.09 5.34 3.52
CA THR A 174 -0.65 5.25 2.16
C THR A 174 0.43 5.36 1.10
N SER A 175 1.48 6.15 1.33
CA SER A 175 2.63 6.23 0.43
C SER A 175 3.45 4.94 0.40
N LEU A 176 3.69 4.28 1.55
CA LEU A 176 4.37 2.99 1.57
C LEU A 176 3.58 1.91 0.84
N VAL A 177 2.26 1.87 1.04
CA VAL A 177 1.36 0.95 0.31
C VAL A 177 1.54 1.13 -1.19
N ALA A 178 1.53 2.38 -1.66
CA ALA A 178 1.66 2.65 -3.09
C ALA A 178 3.06 2.32 -3.63
N LEU A 179 4.13 2.54 -2.85
CA LEU A 179 5.49 2.17 -3.22
C LEU A 179 5.66 0.65 -3.32
N VAL A 180 5.11 -0.11 -2.38
CA VAL A 180 5.16 -1.59 -2.41
C VAL A 180 4.35 -2.13 -3.59
N ALA A 181 3.18 -1.57 -3.87
CA ALA A 181 2.39 -1.94 -5.04
C ALA A 181 3.11 -1.61 -6.36
N SER A 182 3.81 -0.47 -6.43
CA SER A 182 4.61 -0.10 -7.61
C SER A 182 5.80 -1.05 -7.80
N ALA A 183 6.48 -1.44 -6.71
CA ALA A 183 7.54 -2.44 -6.76
C ALA A 183 7.04 -3.82 -7.21
N SER A 184 5.84 -4.20 -6.76
CA SER A 184 5.22 -5.43 -7.24
C SER A 184 4.89 -5.35 -8.74
N LEU A 185 4.31 -4.24 -9.22
CA LEU A 185 4.04 -4.04 -10.64
C LEU A 185 5.31 -4.08 -11.50
N GLU A 186 6.39 -3.45 -11.03
CA GLU A 186 7.67 -3.44 -11.75
C GLU A 186 8.31 -4.84 -11.80
N ALA A 187 8.15 -5.63 -10.75
CA ALA A 187 8.68 -7.00 -10.68
C ALA A 187 7.87 -7.99 -11.52
N ARG A 188 6.72 -7.60 -12.09
CA ARG A 188 5.90 -8.49 -12.89
C ARG A 188 6.59 -8.84 -14.21
N PRO A 189 6.41 -10.08 -14.68
CA PRO A 189 6.83 -10.41 -16.04
C PRO A 189 6.04 -9.56 -17.03
N GLU A 190 6.73 -8.92 -17.96
CA GLU A 190 6.09 -8.24 -19.08
C GLU A 190 5.24 -9.26 -19.86
N PRO A 191 4.04 -8.87 -20.36
CA PRO A 191 3.31 -9.68 -21.31
C PRO A 191 4.26 -10.03 -22.44
N LYS A 192 4.52 -11.32 -22.65
CA LYS A 192 5.10 -11.76 -23.92
C LYS A 192 4.16 -11.22 -24.98
N ALA A 193 4.57 -10.17 -25.68
CA ALA A 193 3.92 -9.74 -26.92
C ALA A 193 3.65 -11.03 -27.69
N ALA A 194 2.38 -11.27 -28.02
CA ALA A 194 1.92 -12.49 -28.68
C ALA A 194 3.03 -12.95 -29.62
N GLN A 195 3.71 -14.03 -29.25
CA GLN A 195 4.81 -14.56 -30.04
C GLN A 195 4.28 -14.61 -31.47
N GLU A 196 4.95 -13.88 -32.36
CA GLU A 196 4.74 -13.91 -33.81
C GLU A 196 4.22 -15.30 -34.18
N PRO A 197 3.06 -15.42 -34.88
CA PRO A 197 2.56 -16.73 -35.25
C PRO A 197 3.72 -17.46 -35.92
N ALA A 198 4.12 -18.58 -35.32
CA ALA A 198 5.31 -19.31 -35.71
C ALA A 198 5.37 -19.34 -37.23
N LYS A 199 6.41 -18.72 -37.82
CA LYS A 199 6.71 -18.93 -39.24
C LYS A 199 6.82 -20.44 -39.41
N LEU A 200 5.77 -21.04 -39.96
CA LEU A 200 5.73 -22.44 -40.34
C LEU A 200 6.97 -22.69 -41.21
N PRO A 201 7.92 -23.53 -40.78
CA PRO A 201 9.04 -23.85 -41.61
C PRO A 201 8.53 -24.69 -42.78
N GLY A 202 8.52 -24.12 -43.98
CA GLY A 202 8.54 -24.90 -45.21
C GLY A 202 7.24 -25.11 -45.98
N ALA A 203 6.39 -24.09 -46.15
CA ALA A 203 5.49 -24.10 -47.31
C ALA A 203 6.27 -23.71 -48.57
N ARG A 204 6.95 -24.68 -49.20
CA ARG A 204 7.35 -24.55 -50.62
C ARG A 204 6.05 -24.42 -51.43
N LEU A 205 5.78 -23.22 -51.94
CA LEU A 205 4.79 -23.03 -53.01
C LEU A 205 5.21 -23.93 -54.18
N ALA A 206 4.38 -24.91 -54.51
CA ALA A 206 4.55 -25.68 -55.73
C ALA A 206 4.43 -24.72 -56.93
N PRO A 207 5.30 -24.84 -57.96
CA PRO A 207 5.18 -24.02 -59.15
C PRO A 207 3.83 -24.30 -59.84
N LEU A 208 3.14 -23.22 -60.21
CA LEU A 208 1.90 -23.28 -60.98
C LEU A 208 2.15 -24.00 -62.31
N PRO A 209 1.25 -24.91 -62.75
CA PRO A 209 1.36 -25.51 -64.07
C PRO A 209 1.20 -24.42 -65.13
N SER A 210 2.11 -24.42 -66.10
CA SER A 210 2.08 -23.49 -67.23
C SER A 210 0.83 -23.73 -68.09
N PRO A 211 0.15 -22.67 -68.55
CA PRO A 211 -0.97 -22.83 -69.46
C PRO A 211 -0.48 -23.31 -70.84
N LEU A 212 -1.14 -24.34 -71.36
CA LEU A 212 -1.07 -24.76 -72.76
C LEU A 212 -1.80 -23.76 -73.66
#